data_AF-A0A259NQ59-F1
#
_entry.id   AF-A0A259NQ59-F1
#
_cell.length_a   1.000
_cell.length_b   1.000
_cell.length_c   1.000
_cell.angle_alpha   90.00
_cell.angle_beta   90.00
_cell.angle_gamma   90.00
#
_symmetry.space_group_name_H-M   'P 1'
#
loop_
_entity.id
_entity.type
_entity.pdbx_description
1 polymer ?
#
loop_
_entity_poly.entity_id
_entity_poly.type
_entity_poly.pdbx_seq_one_letter_code
_entity_poly.pdbx_strand_id
1 'polypeptide(L)'
;MSKTVVLALLSAGLFCAVGKVQAVSAELQCQLQVPAAVQGTAVWYQMGYPFNLTANNLGLLPGSTLYQMAEQAFGLWQQGVSETAVMAQVSQRCASFSAAELNREYSFFEEEGNTPAHLTACGDMTTTVVQSFALLDGQPLTLSNFKAVIIGEEQKPAITQLIVQAFNLKQQGQLETAILEQTFAYCQQQSAEFKQQLAAEFYAE
;
A
#
# COMPACT_ATOMS: atom_id res chain seq x y z
N MET A 1 23.05 32.17 19.57
CA MET A 1 23.48 31.12 18.63
C MET A 1 22.30 30.19 18.43
N SER A 2 21.61 30.29 17.29
CA SER A 2 20.50 29.43 16.94
C SER A 2 20.56 29.20 15.43
N LYS A 3 20.63 27.95 14.99
CA LYS A 3 20.48 27.56 13.59
C LYS A 3 19.37 26.51 13.51
N THR A 4 18.17 27.06 13.40
CA THR A 4 17.09 26.71 12.48
C THR A 4 17.15 25.34 11.81
N VAL A 5 16.15 24.54 12.19
CA VAL A 5 15.46 23.50 11.42
C VAL A 5 15.46 23.76 9.92
N VAL A 6 15.85 22.76 9.12
CA VAL A 6 15.43 22.62 7.73
C VAL A 6 14.83 21.22 7.57
N LEU A 7 13.55 21.11 7.92
CA LEU A 7 12.60 20.23 7.23
C LEU A 7 12.27 20.90 5.91
N ALA A 8 12.57 20.27 4.79
CA ALA A 8 11.79 20.32 3.53
C ALA A 8 12.60 19.67 2.41
N LEU A 9 12.10 18.55 1.89
CA LEU A 9 11.84 18.29 0.46
C LEU A 9 11.65 16.79 0.22
N LEU A 10 10.54 16.27 0.76
CA LEU A 10 9.73 15.27 0.08
C LEU A 10 8.81 16.05 -0.85
N SER A 11 9.16 16.15 -2.13
CA SER A 11 8.21 16.41 -3.22
C SER A 11 8.92 16.41 -4.57
N ALA A 12 8.41 15.55 -5.46
CA ALA A 12 8.36 15.70 -6.92
C ALA A 12 9.60 16.28 -7.62
N GLY A 13 10.40 15.43 -8.29
CA GLY A 13 11.37 15.97 -9.26
C GLY A 13 12.56 15.14 -9.71
N LEU A 14 12.56 13.80 -9.61
CA LEU A 14 13.61 12.99 -10.24
C LEU A 14 13.11 12.19 -11.46
N PHE A 15 12.22 12.80 -12.25
CA PHE A 15 11.90 12.33 -13.60
C PHE A 15 12.50 13.28 -14.63
N CYS A 16 13.82 13.22 -14.82
CA CYS A 16 14.45 13.76 -16.02
C CYS A 16 15.50 12.78 -16.54
N ALA A 17 15.12 12.09 -17.62
CA ALA A 17 15.95 11.61 -18.72
C ALA A 17 17.39 11.16 -18.36
N VAL A 18 17.58 9.87 -18.12
CA VAL A 18 18.87 9.21 -18.34
C VAL A 18 18.63 7.92 -19.13
N GLY A 19 19.18 7.88 -20.34
CA GLY A 19 19.17 6.69 -21.18
C GLY A 19 19.91 5.52 -20.53
N LYS A 20 19.43 4.31 -20.80
CA LYS A 20 19.96 3.01 -20.32
C LYS A 20 20.04 2.91 -18.80
N VAL A 21 19.15 2.09 -18.23
CA VAL A 21 19.15 1.58 -16.85
C VAL A 21 20.56 1.55 -16.28
N GLN A 22 20.96 2.61 -15.56
CA GLN A 22 22.17 2.55 -14.75
C GLN A 22 21.83 1.59 -13.62
N ALA A 23 22.54 0.47 -13.56
CA ALA A 23 22.38 -0.50 -12.51
C ALA A 23 22.63 0.20 -11.17
N VAL A 24 21.56 0.57 -10.49
CA VAL A 24 21.57 1.04 -9.11
C VAL A 24 22.21 -0.07 -8.29
N SER A 25 23.16 0.27 -7.42
CA SER A 25 23.82 -0.73 -6.58
C SER A 25 22.79 -1.45 -5.71
N ALA A 26 23.04 -2.72 -5.39
CA ALA A 26 22.17 -3.47 -4.48
C ALA A 26 22.02 -2.76 -3.13
N GLU A 27 23.08 -2.10 -2.66
CA GLU A 27 23.07 -1.33 -1.42
C GLU A 27 22.10 -0.14 -1.47
N LEU A 28 22.12 0.66 -2.54
CA LEU A 28 21.18 1.77 -2.71
C LEU A 28 19.75 1.26 -2.91
N GLN A 29 19.56 0.14 -3.61
CA GLN A 29 18.25 -0.49 -3.71
C GLN A 29 17.71 -0.93 -2.35
N CYS A 30 18.54 -1.53 -1.50
CA CYS A 30 18.14 -1.93 -0.16
C CYS A 30 17.76 -0.75 0.74
N GLN A 31 18.41 0.41 0.59
CA GLN A 31 18.04 1.62 1.33
C GLN A 31 16.62 2.11 0.99
N LEU A 32 16.13 1.82 -0.21
CA LEU A 32 14.79 2.18 -0.67
C LEU A 32 13.77 1.07 -0.38
N GLN A 33 14.11 -0.18 -0.70
CA GLN A 33 13.17 -1.30 -0.67
C GLN A 33 12.90 -1.84 0.73
N VAL A 34 13.87 -1.78 1.66
CA VAL A 34 13.66 -2.29 3.02
C VAL A 34 12.59 -1.47 3.76
N PRO A 35 12.65 -0.12 3.81
CA PRO A 35 11.57 0.67 4.40
C PRO A 35 10.21 0.40 3.74
N ALA A 36 10.17 0.28 2.41
CA ALA A 36 8.93 0.00 1.67
C ALA A 36 8.33 -1.36 2.05
N ALA A 37 9.15 -2.43 2.07
CA ALA A 37 8.69 -3.76 2.47
C ALA A 37 8.18 -3.77 3.91
N VAL A 38 8.91 -3.16 4.84
CA VAL A 38 8.54 -3.16 6.26
C VAL A 38 7.32 -2.25 6.48
N GLN A 39 7.40 -0.96 6.21
CA GLN A 39 6.27 -0.05 6.47
C GLN A 39 5.01 -0.46 5.71
N GLY A 40 5.15 -0.92 4.46
CA GLY A 40 4.04 -1.43 3.66
C GLY A 40 3.36 -2.64 4.30
N THR A 41 4.11 -3.54 4.95
CA THR A 41 3.54 -4.71 5.65
C THR A 41 3.10 -4.44 7.08
N ALA A 42 3.62 -3.40 7.73
CA ALA A 42 3.28 -3.05 9.11
C ALA A 42 1.80 -2.72 9.26
N VAL A 43 1.24 -2.01 8.28
CA VAL A 43 -0.19 -1.68 8.22
C VAL A 43 -1.02 -2.97 8.22
N TRP A 44 -0.72 -3.92 7.34
CA TRP A 44 -1.41 -5.21 7.27
C TRP A 44 -1.30 -6.01 8.57
N TYR A 45 -0.16 -5.97 9.24
CA TYR A 45 0.01 -6.61 10.55
C TYR A 45 -0.84 -5.93 11.64
N GLN A 46 -0.84 -4.60 11.70
CA GLN A 46 -1.56 -3.82 12.71
C GLN A 46 -3.08 -3.95 12.61
N MET A 47 -3.61 -4.26 11.42
CA MET A 47 -5.05 -4.49 11.22
C MET A 47 -5.56 -5.83 11.81
N GLY A 48 -4.69 -6.61 12.46
CA GLY A 48 -5.12 -7.56 13.48
C GLY A 48 -5.67 -8.90 13.00
N TYR A 49 -5.27 -9.39 11.82
CA TYR A 49 -5.66 -10.69 11.22
C TYR A 49 -7.16 -10.86 10.97
N PRO A 50 -7.57 -11.05 9.70
CA PRO A 50 -7.51 -12.41 9.11
C PRO A 50 -6.92 -12.48 7.68
N PHE A 51 -6.32 -11.38 7.20
CA PHE A 51 -5.89 -11.30 5.81
C PHE A 51 -4.53 -11.98 5.58
N ASN A 52 -4.49 -13.02 4.75
CA ASN A 52 -3.23 -13.60 4.29
C ASN A 52 -2.41 -12.51 3.60
N LEU A 53 -1.14 -12.38 3.97
CA LEU A 53 -0.21 -11.58 3.19
C LEU A 53 -0.11 -12.22 1.80
N THR A 54 -0.51 -11.49 0.76
CA THR A 54 -0.33 -11.93 -0.62
C THR A 54 0.29 -10.79 -1.42
N ALA A 55 1.02 -11.14 -2.47
CA ALA A 55 1.67 -10.17 -3.33
C ALA A 55 0.66 -9.15 -3.90
N ASN A 56 -0.55 -9.60 -4.26
CA ASN A 56 -1.62 -8.72 -4.74
C ASN A 56 -2.08 -7.69 -3.72
N ASN A 57 -2.05 -8.02 -2.43
CA ASN A 57 -2.48 -7.10 -1.36
C ASN A 57 -1.45 -6.00 -1.13
N LEU A 58 -0.19 -6.34 -1.31
CA LEU A 58 0.94 -5.43 -1.22
C LEU A 58 1.22 -4.69 -2.53
N GLY A 59 0.46 -5.00 -3.58
CA GLY A 59 0.71 -4.56 -4.96
C GLY A 59 2.11 -4.90 -5.47
N LEU A 60 2.62 -6.05 -5.03
CA LEU A 60 3.92 -6.58 -5.41
C LEU A 60 3.76 -7.72 -6.41
N LEU A 61 4.85 -8.03 -7.09
CA LEU A 61 4.92 -9.22 -7.93
C LEU A 61 5.11 -10.48 -7.08
N PRO A 62 4.32 -11.54 -7.31
CA PRO A 62 4.55 -12.82 -6.66
C PRO A 62 6.00 -13.30 -6.84
N GLY A 63 6.67 -13.57 -5.72
CA GLY A 63 8.06 -14.05 -5.71
C GLY A 63 9.12 -12.98 -5.96
N SER A 64 8.76 -11.70 -6.08
CA SER A 64 9.75 -10.62 -6.12
C SER A 64 10.57 -10.56 -4.82
N THR A 65 11.74 -9.94 -4.89
CA THR A 65 12.57 -9.69 -3.72
C THR A 65 11.87 -8.79 -2.71
N LEU A 66 11.12 -7.78 -3.17
CA LEU A 66 10.31 -6.92 -2.30
C LEU A 66 9.21 -7.72 -1.59
N TYR A 67 8.53 -8.63 -2.31
CA TYR A 67 7.53 -9.52 -1.72
C TYR A 67 8.13 -10.49 -0.69
N GLN A 68 9.29 -11.09 -0.99
CA GLN A 68 9.98 -11.97 -0.03
C GLN A 68 10.41 -11.23 1.24
N MET A 69 10.85 -9.97 1.10
CA MET A 69 11.18 -9.12 2.25
C MET A 69 9.95 -8.77 3.08
N ALA A 70 8.84 -8.46 2.42
CA ALA A 70 7.54 -8.23 3.04
C ALA A 70 7.02 -9.47 3.79
N GLU A 71 7.09 -10.65 3.19
CA GLU A 71 6.74 -11.93 3.84
C GLU A 71 7.57 -12.17 5.10
N GLN A 72 8.88 -11.91 5.03
CA GLN A 72 9.74 -12.02 6.20
C GLN A 72 9.37 -11.01 7.29
N ALA A 73 9.14 -9.75 6.92
CA ALA A 73 8.76 -8.70 7.88
C ALA A 73 7.48 -9.09 8.64
N PHE A 74 6.47 -9.51 7.89
CA PHE A 74 5.19 -9.94 8.41
C PHE A 74 5.32 -11.16 9.34
N GLY A 75 6.06 -12.18 8.91
CA GLY A 75 6.31 -13.37 9.72
C GLY A 75 7.06 -13.09 11.03
N LEU A 76 7.96 -12.10 11.04
CA LEU A 76 8.66 -11.66 12.25
C LEU A 76 7.74 -10.93 13.23
N TRP A 77 6.84 -10.06 12.74
CA TRP A 77 5.87 -9.42 13.63
C TRP A 77 4.89 -10.41 14.26
N GLN A 78 4.44 -11.41 13.51
CA GLN A 78 3.63 -12.49 14.08
C GLN A 78 4.30 -13.21 15.25
N GLN A 79 5.64 -13.18 15.29
CA GLN A 79 6.44 -13.73 16.40
C GLN A 79 6.69 -12.72 17.53
N GLY A 80 6.12 -11.52 17.45
CA GLY A 80 6.28 -10.46 18.44
C GLY A 80 7.62 -9.70 18.36
N VAL A 81 8.32 -9.80 17.23
CA VAL A 81 9.59 -9.08 17.02
C VAL A 81 9.32 -7.58 16.89
N SER A 82 10.17 -6.75 17.50
CA SER A 82 10.03 -5.29 17.43
C SER A 82 10.33 -4.76 16.02
N GLU A 83 9.73 -3.64 15.64
CA GLU A 83 9.95 -3.00 14.33
C GLU A 83 11.43 -2.78 14.00
N THR A 84 12.24 -2.32 14.96
CA THR A 84 13.68 -2.13 14.76
C THR A 84 14.39 -3.45 14.44
N ALA A 85 14.01 -4.55 15.08
CA ALA A 85 14.58 -5.86 14.83
C ALA A 85 14.06 -6.48 13.52
N VAL A 86 12.81 -6.18 13.13
CA VAL A 86 12.26 -6.52 11.81
C VAL A 86 13.07 -5.83 10.72
N MET A 87 13.25 -4.50 10.81
CA MET A 87 14.04 -3.71 9.87
C MET A 87 15.45 -4.29 9.71
N ALA A 88 16.14 -4.60 10.82
CA ALA A 88 17.49 -5.15 10.77
C ALA A 88 17.57 -6.51 10.05
N GLN A 89 16.62 -7.41 10.32
CA GLN A 89 16.60 -8.73 9.68
C GLN A 89 16.20 -8.67 8.20
N VAL A 90 15.29 -7.77 7.84
CA VAL A 90 14.92 -7.52 6.45
C VAL A 90 16.08 -6.89 5.68
N SER A 91 16.84 -5.96 6.30
CA SER A 91 18.08 -5.42 5.71
C SER A 91 19.11 -6.51 5.43
N GLN A 92 19.30 -7.45 6.35
CA GLN A 92 20.21 -8.59 6.15
C GLN A 92 19.75 -9.48 4.98
N ARG A 93 18.44 -9.73 4.86
CA ARG A 93 17.89 -10.46 3.73
C ARG A 93 18.11 -9.70 2.42
N CYS A 94 17.87 -8.40 2.41
CA CYS A 94 18.05 -7.58 1.22
C CYS A 94 19.48 -7.65 0.67
N ALA A 95 20.47 -7.62 1.57
CA ALA A 95 21.89 -7.73 1.21
C ALA A 95 22.28 -9.08 0.57
N SER A 96 21.42 -10.11 0.67
CA SER A 96 21.64 -11.39 -0.01
C SER A 96 21.22 -11.40 -1.49
N PHE A 97 20.45 -10.40 -1.93
CA PHE A 97 19.98 -10.29 -3.31
C PHE A 97 20.95 -9.50 -4.19
N SER A 98 21.05 -9.91 -5.45
CA SER A 98 21.74 -9.14 -6.48
C SER A 98 20.92 -7.90 -6.88
N ALA A 99 21.60 -6.90 -7.44
CA ALA A 99 20.94 -5.71 -7.98
C ALA A 99 19.90 -6.07 -9.07
N ALA A 100 20.16 -7.10 -9.87
CA ALA A 100 19.21 -7.55 -10.90
C ALA A 100 17.93 -8.13 -10.29
N GLU A 101 18.04 -8.90 -9.21
CA GLU A 101 16.87 -9.45 -8.50
C GLU A 101 16.07 -8.35 -7.79
N LEU A 102 16.74 -7.34 -7.23
CA LEU A 102 16.10 -6.17 -6.63
C LEU A 102 15.39 -5.29 -7.66
N ASN A 103 15.92 -5.20 -8.89
CA ASN A 103 15.33 -4.38 -9.95
C ASN A 103 14.21 -5.08 -10.72
N ARG A 104 14.09 -6.41 -10.63
CA ARG A 104 13.17 -7.19 -11.48
C ARG A 104 11.72 -6.69 -11.41
N GLU A 105 11.25 -6.38 -10.21
CA GLU A 105 9.88 -5.90 -10.02
C GLU A 105 9.68 -4.49 -10.60
N TYR A 106 10.65 -3.60 -10.38
CA TYR A 106 10.63 -2.26 -10.96
C TYR A 106 10.65 -2.30 -12.49
N SER A 107 11.51 -3.14 -13.09
CA SER A 107 11.57 -3.32 -14.54
C SER A 107 10.27 -3.88 -15.10
N PHE A 108 9.64 -4.87 -14.44
CA PHE A 108 8.34 -5.37 -14.87
C PHE A 108 7.28 -4.27 -14.91
N PHE A 109 7.25 -3.41 -13.89
CA PHE A 109 6.31 -2.30 -13.84
C PHE A 109 6.55 -1.25 -14.91
N GLU A 110 7.82 -0.87 -15.14
CA GLU A 110 8.18 0.05 -16.23
C GLU A 110 7.87 -0.52 -17.62
N GLU A 111 8.19 -1.80 -17.86
CA GLU A 111 8.05 -2.44 -19.17
C GLU A 111 6.59 -2.73 -19.54
N GLU A 112 5.77 -3.14 -18.58
CA GLU A 112 4.37 -3.49 -18.81
C GLU A 112 3.43 -2.29 -18.69
N GLY A 113 3.94 -1.09 -18.40
CA GLY A 113 3.12 0.10 -18.11
C GLY A 113 2.22 -0.07 -16.87
N ASN A 114 2.50 -1.08 -16.06
CA ASN A 114 1.81 -1.36 -14.81
C ASN A 114 2.54 -0.58 -13.73
N THR A 115 1.95 0.46 -13.15
CA THR A 115 2.58 1.09 -11.99
C THR A 115 2.33 0.22 -10.75
N PRO A 116 3.25 0.17 -9.77
CA PRO A 116 2.98 -0.48 -8.48
C PRO A 116 1.66 0.01 -7.86
N ALA A 117 1.36 1.30 -8.06
CA ALA A 117 0.11 1.95 -7.68
C ALA A 117 -1.15 1.24 -8.24
N HIS A 118 -1.10 0.71 -9.47
CA HIS A 118 -2.24 -0.03 -10.03
C HIS A 118 -2.54 -1.34 -9.28
N LEU A 119 -1.52 -1.98 -8.71
CA LEU A 119 -1.69 -3.23 -7.96
C LEU A 119 -2.10 -2.99 -6.50
N THR A 120 -1.64 -1.89 -5.89
CA THR A 120 -1.95 -1.55 -4.48
C THR A 120 -3.30 -0.88 -4.29
N ALA A 121 -3.90 -0.29 -5.34
CA ALA A 121 -5.11 0.54 -5.22
C ALA A 121 -6.27 -0.12 -4.45
N CYS A 122 -6.51 -1.43 -4.64
CA CYS A 122 -7.53 -2.14 -3.86
C CYS A 122 -7.19 -2.21 -2.36
N GLY A 123 -5.92 -2.46 -2.02
CA GLY A 123 -5.44 -2.56 -0.65
C GLY A 123 -5.48 -1.22 0.06
N ASP A 124 -4.90 -0.21 -0.58
CA ASP A 124 -4.82 1.14 -0.04
C ASP A 124 -6.21 1.75 0.12
N MET A 125 -7.04 1.68 -0.92
CA MET A 125 -8.41 2.20 -0.84
C MET A 125 -9.20 1.50 0.26
N THR A 126 -9.13 0.17 0.35
CA THR A 126 -9.88 -0.56 1.40
C THR A 126 -9.42 -0.15 2.80
N THR A 127 -8.10 0.01 2.98
CA THR A 127 -7.53 0.50 4.23
C THR A 127 -8.05 1.90 4.56
N THR A 128 -8.03 2.83 3.59
CA THR A 128 -8.57 4.18 3.74
C THR A 128 -10.05 4.16 4.12
N VAL A 129 -10.87 3.35 3.45
CA VAL A 129 -12.31 3.24 3.76
C VAL A 129 -12.52 2.77 5.20
N VAL A 130 -11.80 1.73 5.65
CA VAL A 130 -11.96 1.19 7.00
C VAL A 130 -11.47 2.16 8.08
N GLN A 131 -10.31 2.78 7.87
CA GLN A 131 -9.78 3.81 8.78
C GLN A 131 -10.72 5.02 8.89
N SER A 132 -11.46 5.32 7.82
CA SER A 132 -12.41 6.44 7.80
C SER A 132 -13.64 6.23 8.69
N PHE A 133 -13.93 5.00 9.16
CA PHE A 133 -14.98 4.80 10.15
C PHE A 133 -14.64 5.49 11.48
N ALA A 134 -13.39 5.39 11.93
CA ALA A 134 -12.94 6.02 13.17
C ALA A 134 -13.01 7.56 13.11
N LEU A 135 -12.89 8.14 11.92
CA LEU A 135 -13.03 9.60 11.72
C LEU A 135 -14.47 10.10 11.93
N LEU A 136 -15.45 9.19 11.91
CA LEU A 136 -16.86 9.49 12.12
C LEU A 136 -17.36 9.04 13.50
N ASP A 137 -16.48 8.59 14.39
CA ASP A 137 -16.87 8.21 15.75
C ASP A 137 -17.52 9.39 16.48
N GLY A 138 -18.72 9.16 17.02
CA GLY A 138 -19.53 10.18 17.66
C GLY A 138 -20.37 11.05 16.71
N GLN A 139 -20.31 10.81 15.40
CA GLN A 139 -21.20 11.43 14.41
C GLN A 139 -22.20 10.42 13.82
N PRO A 140 -23.34 10.87 13.27
CA PRO A 140 -24.23 10.00 12.52
C PRO A 140 -23.52 9.42 11.28
N LEU A 141 -23.36 8.09 11.26
CA LEU A 141 -22.82 7.37 10.12
C LEU A 141 -23.87 7.30 9.00
N THR A 142 -23.84 8.29 8.10
CA THR A 142 -24.62 8.29 6.86
C THR A 142 -23.70 8.06 5.67
N LEU A 143 -24.25 7.52 4.56
CA LEU A 143 -23.47 7.32 3.34
C LEU A 143 -22.89 8.64 2.81
N SER A 144 -23.63 9.74 2.97
CA SER A 144 -23.17 11.07 2.56
C SER A 144 -21.95 11.53 3.35
N ASN A 145 -22.00 11.44 4.68
CA ASN A 145 -20.87 11.86 5.53
C ASN A 145 -19.66 10.95 5.32
N PHE A 146 -19.89 9.65 5.14
CA PHE A 146 -18.81 8.70 4.90
C PHE A 146 -18.12 8.93 3.55
N LYS A 147 -18.87 9.25 2.50
CA LYS A 147 -18.29 9.71 1.23
C LYS A 147 -17.50 11.01 1.41
N ALA A 148 -18.08 12.00 2.09
CA ALA A 148 -17.46 13.30 2.27
C ALA A 148 -16.11 13.23 3.01
N VAL A 149 -15.96 12.32 3.98
CA VAL A 149 -14.68 12.13 4.69
C VAL A 149 -13.58 11.55 3.79
N ILE A 150 -13.95 10.79 2.76
CA ILE A 150 -12.98 10.06 1.92
C ILE A 150 -12.66 10.80 0.63
N ILE A 151 -13.68 11.35 -0.04
CA ILE A 151 -13.55 12.00 -1.35
C ILE A 151 -14.10 13.43 -1.40
N GLY A 152 -14.58 13.98 -0.27
CA GLY A 152 -15.21 15.30 -0.25
C GLY A 152 -16.38 15.40 -1.22
N GLU A 153 -16.31 16.39 -2.12
CA GLU A 153 -17.29 16.66 -3.18
C GLU A 153 -16.82 16.12 -4.55
N GLU A 154 -15.70 15.41 -4.61
CA GLU A 154 -15.11 14.94 -5.87
C GLU A 154 -15.91 13.79 -6.49
N GLN A 155 -15.97 13.77 -7.82
CA GLN A 155 -16.57 12.65 -8.56
C GLN A 155 -15.55 11.54 -8.79
N LYS A 156 -15.44 10.65 -7.80
CA LYS A 156 -14.60 9.45 -7.86
C LYS A 156 -15.47 8.19 -7.87
N PRO A 157 -16.04 7.79 -9.03
CA PRO A 157 -17.02 6.71 -9.10
C PRO A 157 -16.46 5.32 -8.73
N ALA A 158 -15.20 4.99 -9.04
CA ALA A 158 -14.61 3.71 -8.61
C ALA A 158 -14.40 3.68 -7.09
N ILE A 159 -13.89 4.77 -6.50
CA ILE A 159 -13.80 4.90 -5.04
C ILE A 159 -15.19 4.85 -4.40
N THR A 160 -16.17 5.55 -4.98
CA THR A 160 -17.55 5.59 -4.48
C THR A 160 -18.15 4.19 -4.38
N GLN A 161 -17.87 3.29 -5.32
CA GLN A 161 -18.35 1.90 -5.25
C GLN A 161 -17.77 1.17 -4.03
N LEU A 162 -16.48 1.34 -3.74
CA LEU A 162 -15.85 0.71 -2.56
C LEU A 162 -16.36 1.31 -1.25
N ILE A 163 -16.60 2.63 -1.21
CA ILE A 163 -17.24 3.29 -0.06
C ILE A 163 -18.63 2.72 0.21
N VAL A 164 -19.46 2.58 -0.84
CA VAL A 164 -20.82 2.03 -0.71
C VAL A 164 -20.79 0.59 -0.22
N GLN A 165 -19.87 -0.24 -0.76
CA GLN A 165 -19.71 -1.62 -0.32
C GLN A 165 -19.38 -1.71 1.17
N ALA A 166 -18.35 -0.99 1.62
CA ALA A 166 -17.95 -0.99 3.02
C ALA A 166 -19.02 -0.40 3.95
N PHE A 167 -19.69 0.67 3.51
CA PHE A 167 -20.79 1.27 4.25
C PHE A 167 -21.91 0.26 4.48
N ASN A 168 -22.33 -0.46 3.44
CA ASN A 168 -23.37 -1.49 3.55
C ASN A 168 -22.97 -2.59 4.54
N LEU A 169 -21.71 -3.04 4.50
CA LEU A 169 -21.19 -4.03 5.45
C LEU A 169 -21.21 -3.49 6.89
N LYS A 170 -20.84 -2.22 7.11
CA LYS A 170 -20.92 -1.58 8.43
C LYS A 170 -22.36 -1.50 8.93
N GLN A 171 -23.32 -1.17 8.06
CA GLN A 171 -24.76 -1.15 8.40
C GLN A 171 -25.30 -2.54 8.76
N GLN A 172 -24.70 -3.61 8.23
CA GLN A 172 -25.01 -5.00 8.60
C GLN A 172 -24.37 -5.43 9.93
N GLY A 173 -23.68 -4.54 10.64
CA GLY A 173 -23.02 -4.83 11.92
C GLY A 173 -21.73 -5.62 11.78
N GLN A 174 -21.12 -5.66 10.58
CA GLN A 174 -19.82 -6.30 10.39
C GLN A 174 -18.72 -5.55 11.17
N LEU A 175 -17.77 -6.30 11.70
CA LEU A 175 -16.56 -5.75 12.31
C LEU A 175 -15.65 -5.15 11.23
N GLU A 176 -14.82 -4.18 11.59
CA GLU A 176 -13.93 -3.48 10.64
C GLU A 176 -12.96 -4.42 9.94
N THR A 177 -12.48 -5.45 10.63
CA THR A 177 -11.68 -6.52 10.02
C THR A 177 -12.43 -7.25 8.92
N ALA A 178 -13.69 -7.63 9.16
CA ALA A 178 -14.53 -8.29 8.15
C ALA A 178 -14.92 -7.35 7.00
N ILE A 179 -15.12 -6.05 7.29
CA ILE A 179 -15.39 -5.04 6.26
C ILE A 179 -14.19 -4.87 5.33
N LEU A 180 -12.98 -4.80 5.90
CA LEU A 180 -11.74 -4.76 5.14
C LEU A 180 -11.67 -5.95 4.18
N GLU A 181 -11.78 -7.17 4.69
CA GLU A 181 -11.60 -8.36 3.87
C GLU A 181 -12.60 -8.45 2.73
N GLN A 182 -13.88 -8.20 3.03
CA GLN A 182 -14.95 -8.29 2.05
C GLN A 182 -14.87 -7.16 1.02
N THR A 183 -14.46 -5.95 1.42
CA THR A 183 -14.29 -4.82 0.48
C THR A 183 -13.08 -5.04 -0.42
N PHE A 184 -11.98 -5.56 0.14
CA PHE A 184 -10.80 -5.91 -0.64
C PHE A 184 -11.11 -7.03 -1.64
N ALA A 185 -11.74 -8.12 -1.18
CA ALA A 185 -12.13 -9.23 -2.04
C ALA A 185 -13.08 -8.77 -3.15
N TYR A 186 -14.04 -7.91 -2.81
CA TYR A 186 -14.92 -7.26 -3.78
C TYR A 186 -14.12 -6.47 -4.83
N CYS A 187 -13.15 -5.66 -4.42
CA CYS A 187 -12.28 -4.91 -5.32
C CYS A 187 -11.45 -5.83 -6.23
N GLN A 188 -10.89 -6.92 -5.67
CA GLN A 188 -10.08 -7.86 -6.44
C GLN A 188 -10.88 -8.64 -7.49
N GLN A 189 -12.18 -8.84 -7.27
CA GLN A 189 -13.07 -9.48 -8.23
C GLN A 189 -13.52 -8.52 -9.36
N GLN A 190 -13.24 -7.22 -9.24
CA GLN A 190 -13.53 -6.27 -10.32
C GLN A 190 -12.59 -6.43 -11.50
N SER A 191 -13.00 -5.86 -12.64
CA SER A 191 -12.21 -5.91 -13.88
C SER A 191 -10.89 -5.13 -13.78
N ALA A 192 -9.97 -5.39 -14.70
CA ALA A 192 -8.72 -4.66 -14.78
C ALA A 192 -8.95 -3.16 -15.02
N GLU A 193 -9.93 -2.81 -15.86
CA GLU A 193 -10.32 -1.43 -16.15
C GLU A 193 -10.83 -0.72 -14.89
N PHE A 194 -11.64 -1.38 -14.06
CA PHE A 194 -12.07 -0.83 -12.79
C PHE A 194 -10.87 -0.54 -11.88
N LYS A 195 -9.93 -1.50 -11.73
CA LYS A 195 -8.76 -1.33 -10.87
C LYS A 195 -7.84 -0.22 -11.37
N GLN A 196 -7.70 -0.09 -12.69
CA GLN A 196 -6.96 1.02 -13.31
C GLN A 196 -7.63 2.36 -13.02
N GLN A 197 -8.96 2.44 -13.17
CA GLN A 197 -9.71 3.64 -12.83
C GLN A 197 -9.62 3.97 -11.33
N LEU A 198 -9.73 2.96 -10.46
CA LEU A 198 -9.57 3.12 -9.03
C LEU A 198 -8.21 3.72 -8.68
N ALA A 199 -7.14 3.18 -9.26
CA ALA A 199 -5.80 3.72 -9.06
C ALA A 199 -5.69 5.18 -9.54
N ALA A 200 -6.25 5.48 -10.72
CA ALA A 200 -6.26 6.84 -11.24
C ALA A 200 -7.03 7.81 -10.33
N GLU A 201 -8.15 7.39 -9.74
CA GLU A 201 -8.94 8.20 -8.81
C GLU A 201 -8.26 8.37 -7.44
N PHE A 202 -7.62 7.31 -6.93
CA PHE A 202 -7.06 7.27 -5.58
C PHE A 202 -5.71 8.00 -5.47
N TYR A 203 -4.86 7.91 -6.50
CA TYR A 203 -3.55 8.56 -6.51
C TYR A 203 -3.51 9.86 -7.32
N ALA A 204 -4.65 10.35 -7.83
CA ALA A 204 -4.73 11.70 -8.38
C ALA A 204 -4.50 12.73 -7.27
N GLU A 205 -3.45 13.54 -7.43
CA GLU A 205 -3.12 14.71 -6.58
C GLU A 205 -4.16 15.84 -6.71
#